data_AF-A0A6V8ELP8-F1
#
_entry.id   AF-A0A6V8ELP8-F1
#
_cell.length_a   1.000
_cell.length_b   1.000
_cell.length_c   1.000
_cell.angle_alpha   90.00
_cell.angle_beta   90.00
_cell.angle_gamma   90.00
#
_symmetry.space_group_name_H-M   'P 1'
#
loop_
_entity.id
_entity.type
_entity.pdbx_description
1 polymer ?
#
loop_
_entity_poly.entity_id
_entity_poly.type
_entity_poly.pdbx_seq_one_letter_code
_entity_poly.pdbx_strand_id
1 'polypeptide(L)'
;TAENACGLARIVRSMIIPSYENALLWHERDLANSSAERFTLSHSMILLDDIIIKCDRVLSKLGVDAKRMMFNIKAQKGLVMAEKLMIALVDNGMPRDEAHEVLRSASMEAINSGNDLEEICAKLESISKIFTRQELSDLFKPESHLGFSGEIVDQAVSMARERI
;
A
#
# COMPACT_ATOMS: atom_id res chain seq x y z
N THR A 1 18.68 -2.25 10.21
CA THR A 1 18.85 -1.08 9.31
C THR A 1 17.60 -0.22 9.26
N ALA A 2 16.47 -0.76 8.78
CA ALA A 2 15.22 -0.01 8.66
C ALA A 2 14.70 0.53 10.01
N GLU A 3 14.70 -0.30 11.07
CA GLU A 3 14.28 0.12 12.41
C GLU A 3 15.07 1.33 12.94
N ASN A 4 16.39 1.33 12.71
CA ASN A 4 17.25 2.43 13.10
C ASN A 4 16.97 3.69 12.27
N ALA A 5 16.79 3.56 10.94
CA ALA A 5 16.39 4.68 10.08
C ALA A 5 15.06 5.30 10.55
N CYS A 6 14.06 4.48 10.88
CA CYS A 6 12.78 4.95 11.43
C CYS A 6 12.95 5.60 12.81
N GLY A 7 13.83 5.09 13.66
CA GLY A 7 14.19 5.69 14.94
C GLY A 7 14.76 7.10 14.79
N LEU A 8 15.77 7.25 13.93
CA LEU A 8 16.42 8.53 13.67
C LEU A 8 15.47 9.53 12.99
N ALA A 9 14.60 9.08 12.09
CA ALA A 9 13.61 9.93 11.44
C ALA A 9 12.66 10.60 12.46
N ARG A 10 12.37 9.93 13.58
CA ARG A 10 11.59 10.53 14.68
C ARG A 10 12.36 11.66 15.38
N ILE A 11 13.67 11.50 15.58
CA ILE A 11 14.53 12.53 16.18
C ILE A 11 14.67 13.74 15.25
N VAL A 12 14.93 13.51 13.95
CA VAL A 12 15.00 14.59 12.95
C VAL A 12 13.68 15.37 12.95
N ARG A 13 12.54 14.67 12.98
CA ARG A 13 11.23 15.32 13.04
C ARG A 13 11.01 16.11 14.34
N SER A 14 11.49 15.64 15.50
CA SER A 14 11.31 16.37 16.76
C SER A 14 12.08 17.70 16.79
N MET A 15 13.14 17.85 15.99
CA MET A 15 13.88 19.11 15.87
C MET A 15 13.09 20.23 15.18
N ILE A 16 11.91 19.93 14.61
CA ILE A 16 11.00 20.94 14.06
C ILE A 16 10.54 21.92 15.14
N ILE A 17 10.13 21.43 16.31
CA ILE A 17 9.59 22.27 17.41
C ILE A 17 10.58 23.36 17.82
N PRO A 18 11.82 23.05 18.25
CA PRO A 18 12.78 24.09 18.63
C PRO A 18 13.13 25.01 17.44
N SER A 19 13.11 24.50 16.21
CA SER A 19 13.35 25.33 15.02
C SER A 19 12.21 26.33 14.77
N TYR A 20 10.96 25.95 15.05
CA TYR A 20 9.80 26.85 14.98
C TYR A 20 9.81 27.88 16.10
N GLU A 21 10.15 27.48 17.32
CA GLU A 21 10.27 28.40 18.46
C GLU A 21 11.38 29.44 18.22
N ASN A 22 12.47 29.04 17.57
CA ASN A 22 13.56 29.92 17.17
C ASN A 22 13.18 31.00 16.14
N ALA A 23 12.02 30.90 15.47
CA ALA A 23 11.56 31.92 14.53
C ALA A 23 11.17 33.24 15.22
N LEU A 24 10.84 33.19 16.51
CA LEU A 24 10.45 34.36 17.30
C LEU A 24 11.69 35.06 17.85
N LEU A 25 12.21 36.03 17.08
CA LEU A 25 13.39 36.81 17.45
C LEU A 25 12.99 38.13 18.11
N TRP A 26 13.76 38.52 19.12
CA TRP A 26 13.64 39.83 19.74
C TRP A 26 14.60 40.81 19.08
N HIS A 27 14.04 41.93 18.58
CA HIS A 27 14.79 43.02 17.94
C HIS A 27 15.73 42.53 16.82
N GLU A 28 16.94 43.07 16.74
CA GLU A 28 17.90 42.77 15.67
C GLU A 28 18.65 41.45 15.89
N ARG A 29 18.78 40.97 17.15
CA ARG A 29 19.41 39.69 17.50
C ARG A 29 19.12 39.28 18.94
N ASP A 30 18.57 38.08 19.10
CA ASP A 30 18.61 37.30 20.34
C ASP A 30 19.68 36.19 20.20
N LEU A 31 20.30 35.75 21.30
CA LEU A 31 21.22 34.61 21.33
C LEU A 31 20.50 33.28 21.57
N ALA A 32 19.24 33.31 21.99
CA ALA A 32 18.45 32.12 22.28
C ALA A 32 18.33 31.18 21.06
N ASN A 33 18.01 31.72 19.88
CA ASN A 33 17.93 30.94 18.64
C ASN A 33 19.26 30.26 18.28
N SER A 34 20.38 30.98 18.40
CA SER A 34 21.71 30.48 18.04
C SER A 34 22.12 29.29 18.91
N SER A 35 21.72 29.27 20.18
CA SER A 35 22.04 28.17 21.08
C SER A 35 21.36 26.85 20.68
N ALA A 36 20.08 26.90 20.30
CA ALA A 36 19.32 25.73 19.86
C ALA A 36 19.69 25.32 18.43
N GLU A 37 19.92 26.27 17.52
CA GLU A 37 20.31 26.01 16.12
C GLU A 37 21.62 25.21 15.99
N ARG A 38 22.57 25.41 16.92
CA ARG A 38 23.81 24.62 16.96
C ARG A 38 23.56 23.12 17.09
N PHE A 39 22.46 22.73 17.74
CA PHE A 39 22.05 21.34 17.83
C PHE A 39 21.12 20.95 16.69
N THR A 40 20.04 21.70 16.48
CA THR A 40 19.00 21.31 15.51
C THR A 40 19.57 21.23 14.10
N LEU A 41 20.37 22.21 13.66
CA LEU A 41 20.89 22.24 12.29
C LEU A 41 21.93 21.14 12.05
N SER A 42 22.95 21.06 12.91
CA SER A 42 24.04 20.10 12.75
C SER A 42 23.56 18.65 12.88
N HIS A 43 22.73 18.36 13.90
CA HIS A 43 22.27 17.01 14.15
C HIS A 43 21.23 16.58 13.12
N SER A 44 20.34 17.47 12.68
CA SER A 44 19.38 17.11 11.62
C SER A 44 20.08 16.72 10.33
N MET A 45 21.15 17.44 9.94
CA MET A 45 21.91 17.11 8.73
C MET A 45 22.61 15.76 8.83
N ILE A 46 23.36 15.52 9.92
CA ILE A 46 24.11 14.27 10.12
C ILE A 46 23.15 13.08 10.22
N LEU A 47 22.06 13.22 10.97
CA LEU A 47 21.08 12.14 11.13
C LEU A 47 20.32 11.87 9.83
N LEU A 48 20.01 12.91 9.05
CA LEU A 48 19.36 12.75 7.74
C LEU A 48 20.27 12.02 6.75
N ASP A 49 21.55 12.39 6.68
CA ASP A 49 22.53 11.70 5.83
C ASP A 49 22.62 10.21 6.20
N ASP A 50 22.70 9.92 7.49
CA ASP A 50 22.73 8.56 8.01
C ASP A 50 21.44 7.76 7.70
N ILE A 51 20.27 8.41 7.74
CA ILE A 51 19.00 7.82 7.30
C ILE A 51 19.04 7.51 5.80
N ILE A 52 19.53 8.44 4.96
CA ILE A 52 19.60 8.26 3.50
C ILE A 52 20.50 7.08 3.14
N ILE A 53 21.69 6.99 3.73
CA ILE A 53 22.62 5.88 3.52
C ILE A 53 21.98 4.54 3.93
N LYS A 54 21.24 4.53 5.04
CA LYS A 54 20.51 3.33 5.48
C LYS A 54 19.38 2.95 4.54
N CYS A 55 18.64 3.92 4.02
CA CYS A 55 17.60 3.71 3.03
C CYS A 55 18.17 3.13 1.74
N ASP A 56 19.27 3.71 1.20
CA ASP A 56 19.98 3.16 0.05
C ASP A 56 20.37 1.70 0.29
N ARG A 57 21.00 1.39 1.44
CA ARG A 57 21.39 0.01 1.75
C ARG A 57 20.21 -0.97 1.78
N VAL A 58 19.05 -0.53 2.26
CA VAL A 58 17.83 -1.37 2.30
C VAL A 58 17.30 -1.55 0.88
N LEU A 59 17.09 -0.46 0.15
CA LEU A 59 16.47 -0.47 -1.18
C LEU A 59 17.35 -1.18 -2.21
N SER A 60 18.66 -0.94 -2.19
CA SER A 60 19.64 -1.54 -3.11
C SER A 60 19.89 -3.04 -2.88
N LYS A 61 19.41 -3.60 -1.75
CA LYS A 61 19.58 -5.03 -1.41
C LYS A 61 18.25 -5.72 -1.08
N LEU A 62 17.12 -5.07 -1.35
CA LEU A 62 15.81 -5.60 -1.00
C LEU A 62 15.52 -6.86 -1.83
N GLY A 63 15.42 -8.01 -1.15
CA GLY A 63 14.96 -9.25 -1.76
C GLY A 63 13.44 -9.32 -1.76
N VAL A 64 12.84 -9.62 -2.91
CA VAL A 64 11.38 -9.81 -3.05
C VAL A 64 11.09 -11.30 -3.25
N ASP A 65 10.30 -11.88 -2.36
CA ASP A 65 9.81 -13.26 -2.48
C ASP A 65 8.40 -13.27 -3.10
N ALA A 66 8.36 -13.34 -4.43
CA ALA A 66 7.11 -13.39 -5.19
C ALA A 66 6.25 -14.63 -4.85
N LYS A 67 6.88 -15.77 -4.49
CA LYS A 67 6.15 -16.97 -4.10
C LYS A 67 5.44 -16.75 -2.77
N ARG A 68 6.10 -16.11 -1.81
CA ARG A 68 5.48 -15.75 -0.53
C ARG A 68 4.37 -14.70 -0.70
N MET A 69 4.54 -13.74 -1.60
CA MET A 69 3.47 -12.79 -1.94
C MET A 69 2.22 -13.52 -2.44
N MET A 70 2.39 -14.41 -3.42
CA MET A 70 1.27 -15.21 -3.95
C MET A 70 0.66 -16.12 -2.89
N PHE A 71 1.46 -16.72 -2.01
CA PHE A 71 0.97 -17.50 -0.88
C PHE A 71 0.08 -16.67 0.05
N ASN A 72 0.51 -15.45 0.41
CA ASN A 72 -0.27 -14.56 1.28
C ASN A 72 -1.59 -14.12 0.62
N ILE A 73 -1.59 -13.90 -0.69
CA ILE A 73 -2.81 -13.60 -1.46
C ILE A 73 -3.77 -14.79 -1.42
N LYS A 74 -3.28 -15.99 -1.72
CA LYS A 74 -4.08 -17.24 -1.68
C LYS A 74 -4.58 -17.58 -0.28
N ALA A 75 -3.87 -17.18 0.77
CA ALA A 75 -4.31 -17.39 2.15
C ALA A 75 -5.64 -16.68 2.48
N GLN A 76 -6.03 -15.66 1.71
CA GLN A 76 -7.33 -15.00 1.80
C GLN A 76 -8.48 -15.78 1.12
N LYS A 77 -8.21 -16.94 0.50
CA LYS A 77 -9.23 -17.83 -0.06
C LYS A 77 -10.20 -17.12 -1.03
N GLY A 78 -9.64 -16.29 -1.91
CA GLY A 78 -10.40 -15.55 -2.91
C GLY A 78 -11.08 -14.27 -2.43
N LEU A 79 -11.15 -13.99 -1.12
CA LEU A 79 -11.87 -12.81 -0.58
C LEU A 79 -11.36 -11.47 -1.14
N VAL A 80 -10.06 -11.37 -1.42
CA VAL A 80 -9.46 -10.16 -2.03
C VAL A 80 -9.99 -9.89 -3.46
N MET A 81 -10.56 -10.88 -4.12
CA MET A 81 -11.12 -10.77 -5.47
C MET A 81 -12.64 -10.49 -5.48
N ALA A 82 -13.27 -10.34 -4.31
CA ALA A 82 -14.72 -10.11 -4.21
C ALA A 82 -15.18 -8.85 -4.97
N GLU A 83 -14.41 -7.76 -4.91
CA GLU A 83 -14.71 -6.53 -5.65
C GLU A 83 -14.63 -6.75 -7.17
N LYS A 84 -13.60 -7.46 -7.65
CA LYS A 84 -13.45 -7.78 -9.08
C LYS A 84 -14.65 -8.54 -9.62
N LEU A 85 -15.14 -9.54 -8.87
CA LEU A 85 -16.31 -10.31 -9.27
C LEU A 85 -17.60 -9.45 -9.20
N MET A 86 -17.74 -8.58 -8.20
CA MET A 86 -18.89 -7.67 -8.11
C MET A 86 -18.95 -6.72 -9.31
N ILE A 87 -17.83 -6.13 -9.72
CA ILE A 87 -17.74 -5.29 -10.92
C ILE A 87 -18.14 -6.10 -12.16
N ALA A 88 -17.60 -7.31 -12.31
CA ALA A 88 -17.92 -8.16 -13.46
C ALA A 88 -19.41 -8.53 -13.52
N LEU A 89 -20.06 -8.80 -12.39
CA LEU A 89 -21.51 -9.05 -12.33
C LEU A 89 -22.31 -7.84 -12.80
N VAL A 90 -21.91 -6.64 -12.36
CA VAL A 90 -22.55 -5.39 -12.77
C VAL A 90 -22.38 -5.14 -14.27
N ASP A 91 -21.17 -5.36 -14.80
CA ASP A 91 -20.87 -5.22 -16.23
C ASP A 91 -21.67 -6.20 -17.11
N ASN A 92 -22.08 -7.35 -16.54
CA ASN A 92 -22.93 -8.35 -17.19
C ASN A 92 -24.44 -8.17 -16.89
N GLY A 93 -24.83 -7.01 -16.37
CA GLY A 93 -26.23 -6.60 -16.26
C GLY A 93 -26.92 -6.89 -14.93
N MET A 94 -26.20 -7.38 -13.92
CA MET A 94 -26.76 -7.49 -12.56
C MET A 94 -26.83 -6.10 -11.91
N PRO A 95 -27.97 -5.72 -11.28
CA PRO A 95 -28.05 -4.49 -10.51
C PRO A 95 -26.97 -4.44 -9.42
N ARG A 96 -26.35 -3.28 -9.22
CA ARG A 96 -25.23 -3.11 -8.26
C ARG A 96 -25.59 -3.55 -6.84
N ASP A 97 -26.78 -3.20 -6.38
CA ASP A 97 -27.25 -3.57 -5.03
C ASP A 97 -27.42 -5.09 -4.89
N GLU A 98 -27.87 -5.76 -5.95
CA GLU A 98 -27.99 -7.21 -5.99
C GLU A 98 -26.61 -7.88 -6.03
N ALA A 99 -25.70 -7.42 -6.90
CA ALA A 99 -24.34 -7.93 -6.99
C ALA A 99 -23.59 -7.77 -5.65
N HIS A 100 -23.77 -6.64 -4.98
CA HIS A 100 -23.22 -6.39 -3.65
C HIS A 100 -23.76 -7.39 -2.62
N GLU A 101 -25.07 -7.61 -2.55
CA GLU A 101 -25.68 -8.52 -1.58
C GLU A 101 -25.32 -10.00 -1.84
N VAL A 102 -25.25 -10.42 -3.10
CA VAL A 102 -24.79 -11.76 -3.49
C VAL A 102 -23.35 -11.98 -3.02
N LEU A 103 -22.44 -11.06 -3.34
CA LEU A 103 -21.03 -11.19 -2.96
C LEU A 103 -20.80 -11.07 -1.45
N ARG A 104 -21.54 -10.19 -0.77
CA ARG A 104 -21.49 -10.06 0.69
C ARG A 104 -21.90 -11.37 1.35
N SER A 105 -22.99 -11.98 0.89
CA SER A 105 -23.49 -13.26 1.41
C SER A 105 -22.50 -14.40 1.16
N ALA A 106 -21.98 -14.51 -0.07
CA ALA A 106 -20.96 -15.50 -0.43
C ALA A 106 -19.66 -15.33 0.39
N SER A 107 -19.23 -14.09 0.61
CA SER A 107 -18.03 -13.78 1.40
C SER A 107 -18.20 -14.15 2.87
N MET A 108 -19.37 -13.89 3.46
CA MET A 108 -19.67 -14.32 4.84
C MET A 108 -19.68 -15.85 4.95
N GLU A 109 -20.24 -16.55 3.95
CA GLU A 109 -20.21 -18.01 3.91
C GLU A 109 -18.78 -18.55 3.79
N ALA A 110 -17.93 -17.92 2.96
CA ALA A 110 -16.51 -18.29 2.82
C ALA A 110 -15.76 -18.15 4.14
N ILE A 111 -16.00 -17.05 4.86
CA ILE A 111 -15.41 -16.81 6.18
C ILE A 111 -15.88 -17.85 7.21
N ASN A 112 -17.20 -18.08 7.31
CA ASN A 112 -17.77 -18.97 8.31
C ASN A 112 -17.41 -20.45 8.08
N SER A 113 -17.37 -20.88 6.81
CA SER A 113 -17.05 -22.25 6.45
C SER A 113 -15.54 -22.49 6.30
N GLY A 114 -14.76 -21.42 6.13
CA GLY A 114 -13.35 -21.51 5.76
C GLY A 114 -13.13 -22.08 4.36
N ASN A 115 -14.14 -22.09 3.49
CA ASN A 115 -13.99 -22.51 2.09
C ASN A 115 -13.49 -21.38 1.19
N ASP A 116 -13.10 -21.73 -0.04
CA ASP A 116 -12.73 -20.74 -1.04
C ASP A 116 -13.96 -20.01 -1.59
N LEU A 117 -13.86 -18.69 -1.72
CA LEU A 117 -14.93 -17.86 -2.26
C LEU A 117 -15.25 -18.26 -3.72
N GLU A 118 -14.26 -18.66 -4.51
CA GLU A 118 -14.47 -19.12 -5.89
C GLU A 118 -15.42 -20.32 -5.91
N GLU A 119 -15.23 -21.29 -5.00
CA GLU A 119 -16.03 -22.51 -4.92
C GLU A 119 -17.47 -22.23 -4.45
N ILE A 120 -17.66 -21.27 -3.57
CA ILE A 120 -18.99 -20.85 -3.13
C ILE A 120 -19.70 -20.14 -4.29
N CYS A 121 -19.04 -19.17 -4.93
CA CYS A 121 -19.59 -18.45 -6.06
C CYS A 121 -19.95 -19.38 -7.24
N ALA A 122 -19.14 -20.41 -7.50
CA ALA A 122 -19.43 -21.37 -8.57
C ALA A 122 -20.72 -22.19 -8.34
N LYS A 123 -21.17 -22.33 -7.09
CA LYS A 123 -22.40 -23.05 -6.73
C LYS A 123 -23.63 -22.15 -6.72
N LEU A 124 -23.46 -20.83 -6.68
CA LEU A 124 -24.56 -19.88 -6.68
C LEU A 124 -25.14 -19.75 -8.09
N GLU A 125 -26.43 -20.08 -8.22
CA GLU A 125 -27.16 -19.99 -9.50
C GLU A 125 -27.18 -18.58 -10.08
N SER A 126 -27.19 -17.55 -9.23
CA SER A 126 -27.11 -16.14 -9.65
C SER A 126 -25.79 -15.77 -10.34
N ILE A 127 -24.71 -16.53 -10.09
CA ILE A 127 -23.38 -16.29 -10.68
C ILE A 127 -23.11 -17.28 -11.81
N SER A 128 -23.45 -18.57 -11.63
CA SER A 128 -23.19 -19.63 -12.62
C SER A 128 -24.05 -19.52 -13.88
N LYS A 129 -25.16 -18.76 -13.84
CA LYS A 129 -25.92 -18.38 -15.03
C LYS A 129 -25.23 -17.31 -15.89
N ILE A 130 -24.35 -16.52 -15.30
CA ILE A 130 -23.69 -15.38 -15.95
C ILE A 130 -22.30 -15.80 -16.44
N PHE A 131 -21.57 -16.55 -15.62
CA PHE A 131 -20.20 -16.97 -15.92
C PHE A 131 -20.07 -18.48 -15.98
N THR A 132 -19.34 -18.97 -16.97
CA THR A 132 -18.82 -20.33 -16.99
C THR A 132 -17.79 -20.53 -15.87
N ARG A 133 -17.51 -21.79 -15.52
CA ARG A 133 -16.49 -22.10 -14.50
C ARG A 133 -15.10 -21.54 -14.86
N GLN A 134 -14.76 -21.52 -16.15
CA GLN A 134 -13.49 -20.99 -16.61
C GLN A 134 -13.42 -19.46 -16.46
N GLU A 135 -14.46 -18.74 -16.91
CA GLU A 135 -14.55 -17.28 -16.75
C GLU A 135 -14.51 -16.87 -15.28
N LEU A 136 -15.22 -17.61 -14.42
CA LEU A 136 -15.18 -17.38 -12.98
C LEU A 136 -13.76 -17.56 -12.43
N SER A 137 -13.08 -18.66 -12.78
CA SER A 137 -11.70 -18.90 -12.34
C SER A 137 -10.74 -17.81 -12.81
N ASP A 138 -10.95 -17.28 -14.01
CA ASP A 138 -10.15 -16.16 -14.54
C ASP A 138 -10.37 -14.85 -13.76
N LEU A 139 -11.58 -14.60 -13.25
CA LEU A 139 -11.87 -13.45 -12.38
C LEU A 139 -11.20 -13.56 -11.00
N PHE A 140 -10.89 -14.77 -10.53
CA PHE A 140 -10.18 -15.01 -9.27
C PHE A 140 -8.64 -14.98 -9.41
N LYS A 141 -8.10 -14.81 -10.62
CA LYS A 141 -6.67 -14.58 -10.83
C LYS A 141 -6.30 -13.15 -10.40
N PRO A 142 -5.40 -12.96 -9.41
CA PRO A 142 -5.01 -11.63 -8.93
C PRO A 142 -4.46 -10.71 -10.02
N GLU A 143 -3.82 -11.29 -11.04
CA GLU A 143 -3.26 -10.58 -12.20
C GLU A 143 -4.34 -9.88 -13.03
N SER A 144 -5.61 -10.32 -12.94
CA SER A 144 -6.75 -9.72 -13.64
C SER A 144 -7.28 -8.43 -12.98
N HIS A 145 -6.72 -8.05 -11.83
CA HIS A 145 -7.18 -6.92 -11.03
C HIS A 145 -6.04 -6.01 -10.54
N LEU A 146 -5.10 -5.72 -11.44
CA LEU A 146 -3.94 -4.87 -11.15
C LEU A 146 -4.20 -3.36 -11.39
N GLY A 147 -5.34 -3.01 -12.01
CA GLY A 147 -5.68 -1.62 -12.34
C GLY A 147 -4.56 -0.91 -13.10
N PHE A 148 -4.28 0.34 -12.71
CA PHE A 148 -3.23 1.18 -13.30
C PHE A 148 -1.84 0.99 -12.66
N SER A 149 -1.62 -0.08 -11.88
CA SER A 149 -0.36 -0.25 -11.15
C SER A 149 0.88 -0.22 -12.05
N GLY A 150 0.83 -0.84 -13.23
CA GLY A 150 1.92 -0.80 -14.21
C GLY A 150 2.19 0.62 -14.72
N GLU A 151 1.15 1.34 -15.13
CA GLU A 151 1.26 2.71 -15.64
C GLU A 151 1.82 3.68 -14.59
N ILE A 152 1.41 3.54 -13.32
CA ILE A 152 1.93 4.36 -12.21
C ILE A 152 3.44 4.11 -12.02
N VAL A 153 3.87 2.85 -12.11
CA VAL A 153 5.30 2.50 -12.00
C VAL A 153 6.09 3.11 -13.17
N ASP A 154 5.60 2.95 -14.40
CA ASP A 154 6.25 3.49 -15.59
C ASP A 154 6.40 5.02 -15.52
N GLN A 155 5.35 5.72 -15.09
CA GLN A 155 5.37 7.17 -14.90
C GLN A 155 6.40 7.59 -13.84
N ALA A 156 6.40 6.93 -12.67
CA ALA A 156 7.34 7.24 -11.60
C ALA A 156 8.80 7.02 -12.02
N VAL A 157 9.07 5.94 -12.77
CA VAL A 157 10.41 5.63 -13.30
C VAL A 157 10.84 6.66 -14.35
N SER A 158 9.94 7.08 -15.25
CA SER A 158 10.23 8.12 -16.25
C SER A 158 10.62 9.43 -15.57
N MET A 159 9.80 9.90 -14.62
CA MET A 159 10.05 11.13 -13.87
C MET A 159 11.39 11.10 -13.12
N ALA A 160 11.77 9.93 -12.58
CA ALA A 160 13.05 9.78 -11.91
C ALA A 160 14.24 9.85 -12.89
N ARG A 161 14.13 9.19 -14.05
CA ARG A 161 15.18 9.18 -15.08
C ARG A 161 15.38 10.53 -15.76
N GLU A 162 14.33 11.34 -15.91
CA GLU A 162 14.43 12.69 -16.47
C GLU A 162 15.17 13.69 -15.57
N ARG A 163 15.28 13.39 -14.27
CA ARG A 163 15.90 14.27 -13.26
C ARG A 163 17.33 13.90 -12.90
N ILE A 164 17.84 12.76 -13.40
CA ILE A 164 19.21 12.28 -13.23
C ILE A 164 20.00 12.63 -14.48
#